data_AF-A0A954RN68-F1
#
_entry.id   AF-A0A954RN68-F1
#
_cell.length_a   1.000
_cell.length_b   1.000
_cell.length_c   1.000
_cell.angle_alpha   90.00
_cell.angle_beta   90.00
_cell.angle_gamma   90.00
#
_symmetry.space_group_name_H-M   'P 1'
#
loop_
_entity.id
_entity.type
_entity.pdbx_description
1 polymer ?
#
loop_
_entity_poly.entity_id
_entity_poly.type
_entity_poly.pdbx_seq_one_letter_code
_entity_poly.pdbx_strand_id
1 'polypeptide(L)'
;ELLAQQRGEERTERPFTVGLLSVLDAVLDRPMDEVIDLLPLSEDINAALLAHDGELGNILSAVLEYEASVAKGTELSPPTPSYPRPTANDYLTAVEWANGCLRSMA
;
A
#
# COMPACT_ATOMS: atom_id res chain seq x y z
N GLU A 1 -4.76 -4.24 1.93
CA GLU A 1 -5.65 -5.30 2.47
C GLU A 1 -7.11 -5.12 2.07
N LEU A 2 -7.74 -3.97 2.35
CA LEU A 2 -9.18 -3.77 2.11
C LEU A 2 -9.58 -3.96 0.63
N LEU A 3 -8.73 -3.55 -0.31
CA LEU A 3 -8.94 -3.82 -1.75
C LEU A 3 -8.93 -5.32 -2.09
N ALA A 4 -8.09 -6.10 -1.44
CA ALA A 4 -8.03 -7.56 -1.62
C ALA A 4 -9.27 -8.24 -0.99
N GLN A 5 -9.72 -7.76 0.17
CA GLN A 5 -10.98 -8.23 0.80
C GLN A 5 -12.19 -7.98 -0.09
N GLN A 6 -12.28 -6.82 -0.74
CA GLN A 6 -13.36 -6.49 -1.67
C GLN A 6 -13.41 -7.44 -2.88
N ARG A 7 -12.29 -8.08 -3.24
CA ARG A 7 -12.22 -9.11 -4.28
C ARG A 7 -12.49 -10.53 -3.76
N GLY A 8 -12.70 -10.70 -2.46
CA GLY A 8 -12.86 -12.01 -1.84
C GLY A 8 -11.55 -12.81 -1.73
N GLU A 9 -10.39 -12.13 -1.75
CA GLU A 9 -9.11 -12.80 -1.55
C GLU A 9 -8.97 -13.23 -0.08
N GLU A 10 -8.69 -14.51 0.16
CA GLU A 10 -8.53 -15.04 1.52
C GLU A 10 -7.21 -14.60 2.19
N ARG A 11 -6.22 -14.11 1.42
CA ARG A 11 -4.89 -13.76 1.94
C ARG A 11 -4.63 -12.25 1.91
N THR A 12 -5.17 -11.56 2.90
CA THR A 12 -5.11 -10.09 3.00
C THR A 12 -3.85 -9.56 3.69
N GLU A 13 -3.13 -10.43 4.40
CA GLU A 13 -1.91 -10.11 5.17
C GLU A 13 -0.78 -9.57 4.29
N ARG A 14 -0.64 -10.06 3.06
CA ARG A 14 0.41 -9.59 2.14
C ARG A 14 0.14 -8.18 1.60
N PRO A 15 -1.06 -7.86 1.08
CA PRO A 15 -1.42 -6.49 0.73
C PRO A 15 -1.32 -5.50 1.89
N PHE A 16 -1.58 -5.93 3.13
CA PHE A 16 -1.36 -5.11 4.32
C PHE A 16 0.14 -4.81 4.51
N THR A 17 0.96 -5.85 4.50
CA THR A 17 2.42 -5.74 4.69
C THR A 17 3.06 -4.83 3.64
N VAL A 18 2.69 -4.98 2.35
CA VAL A 18 3.21 -4.13 1.27
C VAL A 18 2.83 -2.66 1.48
N GLY A 19 1.58 -2.37 1.86
CA GLY A 19 1.18 -0.99 2.19
C GLY A 19 1.97 -0.41 3.36
N LEU A 20 2.18 -1.18 4.43
CA LEU A 20 2.97 -0.75 5.58
C LEU A 20 4.44 -0.47 5.22
N LEU A 21 5.07 -1.40 4.49
CA LEU A 21 6.49 -1.30 4.13
C LEU A 21 6.76 -0.21 3.10
N SER A 22 5.75 0.18 2.30
CA SER A 22 5.89 1.21 1.26
C SER A 22 6.26 2.60 1.77
N VAL A 23 6.14 2.85 3.09
CA VAL A 23 6.44 4.15 3.71
C VAL A 23 7.85 4.16 4.34
N LEU A 24 8.54 3.01 4.38
CA LEU A 24 9.81 2.89 5.10
C LEU A 24 10.94 3.72 4.50
N ASP A 25 10.97 3.93 3.20
CA ASP A 25 11.94 4.79 2.53
C ASP A 25 11.87 6.23 3.07
N ALA A 26 10.66 6.77 3.21
CA ALA A 26 10.41 8.09 3.77
C ALA A 26 10.72 8.17 5.28
N VAL A 27 10.48 7.08 6.03
CA VAL A 27 10.76 7.03 7.48
C VAL A 27 12.25 6.92 7.77
N LEU A 28 12.99 6.15 6.97
CA LEU A 28 14.40 5.88 7.16
C LEU A 28 15.32 6.87 6.43
N ASP A 29 14.74 7.78 5.63
CA ASP A 29 15.43 8.75 4.78
C ASP A 29 16.45 8.08 3.85
N ARG A 30 16.02 6.98 3.21
CA ARG A 30 16.81 6.14 2.31
C ARG A 30 15.97 5.67 1.14
N PRO A 31 16.55 5.44 -0.04
CA PRO A 31 15.80 4.91 -1.16
C PRO A 31 15.33 3.47 -0.87
N MET A 32 14.16 3.09 -1.41
CA MET A 32 13.50 1.82 -1.10
C MET A 32 14.35 0.59 -1.45
N ASP A 33 15.20 0.67 -2.47
CA ASP A 33 16.17 -0.37 -2.85
C ASP A 33 17.17 -0.68 -1.72
N GLU A 34 17.71 0.35 -1.07
CA GLU A 34 18.57 0.18 0.10
C GLU A 34 17.81 -0.35 1.33
N VAL A 35 16.53 -0.02 1.48
CA VAL A 35 15.70 -0.47 2.62
C VAL A 35 15.40 -1.96 2.51
N ILE A 36 15.03 -2.44 1.32
CA ILE A 36 14.68 -3.85 1.14
C ILE A 36 15.90 -4.77 1.22
N ASP A 37 17.12 -4.30 0.90
CA ASP A 37 18.36 -5.08 1.05
C ASP A 37 18.63 -5.44 2.52
N LEU A 38 18.06 -4.69 3.46
CA LEU A 38 18.16 -4.93 4.90
C LEU A 38 17.09 -5.89 5.42
N LEU A 39 16.09 -6.25 4.61
CA LEU A 39 14.94 -7.04 5.00
C LEU A 39 14.85 -8.34 4.17
N PRO A 40 14.80 -9.53 4.78
CA PRO A 40 14.61 -10.78 4.05
C PRO A 40 13.14 -10.95 3.63
N LEU A 41 12.68 -10.15 2.67
CA LEU A 41 11.33 -10.18 2.12
C LEU A 41 11.22 -11.17 0.95
N SER A 42 10.00 -11.61 0.66
CA SER A 42 9.73 -12.46 -0.50
C SER A 42 9.80 -11.67 -1.81
N GLU A 43 10.09 -12.37 -2.90
CA GLU A 43 10.27 -11.78 -4.23
C GLU A 43 9.03 -11.01 -4.73
N ASP A 44 7.83 -11.49 -4.40
CA ASP A 44 6.56 -10.82 -4.72
C ASP A 44 6.37 -9.49 -3.98
N ILE A 45 6.85 -9.39 -2.73
CA ILE A 45 6.83 -8.15 -1.95
C ILE A 45 7.89 -7.18 -2.47
N ASN A 46 9.10 -7.65 -2.79
CA ASN A 46 10.15 -6.82 -3.37
C ASN A 46 9.74 -6.23 -4.73
N ALA A 47 9.16 -7.04 -5.60
CA ALA A 47 8.65 -6.58 -6.90
C ALA A 47 7.55 -5.53 -6.73
N ALA A 48 6.66 -5.70 -5.75
CA ALA A 48 5.61 -4.73 -5.45
C ALA A 48 6.15 -3.40 -4.92
N LEU A 49 7.15 -3.42 -4.03
CA LEU A 49 7.71 -2.22 -3.41
C LEU A 49 8.65 -1.45 -4.35
N LEU A 50 9.46 -2.13 -5.15
CA LEU A 50 10.44 -1.48 -6.03
C LEU A 50 9.88 -1.11 -7.40
N ALA A 51 9.17 -2.05 -8.02
CA ALA A 51 8.75 -1.95 -9.41
C ALA A 51 7.25 -1.69 -9.55
N HIS A 52 6.51 -1.70 -8.43
CA HIS A 52 5.04 -1.65 -8.43
C HIS A 52 4.43 -2.77 -9.28
N ASP A 53 5.13 -3.91 -9.36
CA ASP A 53 4.78 -5.02 -10.25
C ASP A 53 3.99 -6.11 -9.52
N GLY A 54 3.29 -6.92 -10.31
CA GLY A 54 2.47 -8.02 -9.83
C GLY A 54 1.21 -7.59 -9.09
N GLU A 55 0.53 -8.57 -8.50
CA GLU A 55 -0.76 -8.37 -7.84
C GLU A 55 -0.66 -7.34 -6.69
N LEU A 56 0.37 -7.49 -5.85
CA LEU A 56 0.59 -6.59 -4.72
C LEU A 56 1.01 -5.17 -5.15
N GLY A 57 1.82 -5.04 -6.21
CA GLY A 57 2.26 -3.73 -6.72
C GLY A 57 1.12 -2.93 -7.37
N ASN A 58 0.18 -3.62 -8.01
CA ASN A 58 -1.03 -3.00 -8.53
C ASN A 58 -1.97 -2.50 -7.41
N ILE A 59 -2.12 -3.25 -6.32
CA ILE A 59 -2.86 -2.80 -5.13
C ILE A 59 -2.20 -1.54 -4.56
N LEU A 60 -0.87 -1.57 -4.40
CA LEU A 60 -0.10 -0.44 -3.87
C LEU A 60 -0.27 0.80 -4.75
N SER A 61 -0.16 0.65 -6.08
CA SER A 61 -0.34 1.75 -7.02
C SER A 61 -1.73 2.36 -6.97
N ALA A 62 -2.78 1.54 -6.86
CA ALA A 62 -4.16 2.02 -6.74
C ALA A 62 -4.37 2.86 -5.47
N VAL A 63 -3.70 2.50 -4.36
CA VAL A 63 -3.75 3.27 -3.11
C VAL A 63 -2.97 4.59 -3.25
N LEU A 64 -1.75 4.55 -3.78
CA LEU A 64 -0.92 5.76 -3.94
C LEU A 64 -1.55 6.77 -4.90
N GLU A 65 -2.19 6.32 -5.99
CA GLU A 65 -2.95 7.18 -6.89
C GLU A 65 -4.16 7.81 -6.19
N TYR A 66 -4.86 7.03 -5.36
CA TYR A 66 -5.96 7.54 -4.55
C TYR A 66 -5.49 8.66 -3.62
N GLU A 67 -4.42 8.45 -2.85
CA GLU A 67 -3.85 9.45 -1.94
C GLU A 67 -3.42 10.71 -2.68
N ALA A 68 -2.71 10.56 -3.81
CA ALA A 68 -2.27 11.67 -4.64
C ALA A 68 -3.46 12.47 -5.20
N SER A 69 -4.55 11.80 -5.57
CA SER A 69 -5.77 12.46 -6.08
C SER A 69 -6.48 13.27 -5.00
N VAL A 70 -6.57 12.73 -3.78
CA VAL A 70 -7.18 13.39 -2.63
C VAL A 70 -6.37 14.64 -2.28
N ALA A 71 -5.04 14.52 -2.22
CA ALA A 71 -4.15 15.65 -1.93
C ALA A 71 -4.25 16.78 -2.98
N LYS A 72 -4.48 16.43 -4.25
CA LYS A 72 -4.61 17.40 -5.36
C LYS A 72 -6.03 17.93 -5.55
N GLY A 73 -7.03 17.34 -4.88
CA GLY A 73 -8.45 17.66 -5.09
C GLY A 73 -8.94 17.33 -6.50
N THR A 74 -8.27 16.41 -7.20
CA THR A 74 -8.56 16.05 -8.60
C THR A 74 -9.40 14.79 -8.67
N GLU A 75 -10.33 14.73 -9.63
CA GLU A 75 -11.03 13.49 -9.94
C GLU A 75 -10.03 12.44 -10.44
N LEU A 76 -10.10 11.26 -9.82
CA LEU A 76 -9.31 10.09 -10.20
C LEU A 76 -9.58 9.68 -11.66
N SER A 77 -8.52 9.30 -12.39
CA SER A 77 -8.64 8.58 -13.66
C SER A 77 -9.32 7.21 -13.44
N PRO A 78 -10.13 6.72 -14.40
CA PRO A 78 -10.86 5.45 -14.25
C PRO A 78 -9.91 4.33 -13.80
N PRO A 79 -10.33 3.47 -12.85
CA PRO A 79 -9.45 2.44 -12.31
C PRO A 79 -8.92 1.56 -13.43
N THR A 80 -7.67 1.10 -13.28
CA THR A 80 -7.19 -0.03 -14.08
C THR A 80 -8.11 -1.24 -13.81
N PRO A 81 -8.49 -2.04 -14.83
CA PRO A 81 -9.56 -3.03 -14.71
C PRO A 81 -9.36 -4.09 -13.62
N SER A 82 -8.13 -4.27 -13.13
CA SER A 82 -7.76 -5.30 -12.17
C SER A 82 -8.02 -4.92 -10.71
N TYR A 83 -8.13 -3.63 -10.36
CA TYR A 83 -8.33 -3.19 -8.96
C TYR A 83 -9.47 -2.18 -8.81
N PRO A 84 -10.42 -2.44 -7.89
CA PRO A 84 -11.43 -1.44 -7.56
C PRO A 84 -10.76 -0.22 -6.93
N ARG A 85 -11.36 0.96 -7.11
CA ARG A 85 -10.88 2.16 -6.41
C ARG A 85 -11.07 1.98 -4.90
N PRO A 86 -10.07 2.33 -4.08
CA PRO A 86 -10.28 2.45 -2.64
C PRO A 86 -11.37 3.48 -2.36
N THR A 87 -12.25 3.17 -1.41
CA THR A 87 -13.23 4.15 -0.92
C THR A 87 -12.62 5.03 0.17
N ALA A 88 -13.24 6.17 0.45
CA ALA A 88 -12.84 7.03 1.56
C ALA A 88 -12.88 6.28 2.91
N ASN A 89 -13.85 5.37 3.09
CA ASN A 89 -13.97 4.58 4.30
C ASN A 89 -12.82 3.56 4.43
N ASP A 90 -12.43 2.93 3.30
CA ASP A 90 -11.30 2.01 3.30
C ASP A 90 -10.00 2.72 3.72
N TYR A 91 -9.78 3.91 3.16
CA TYR A 91 -8.63 4.74 3.50
C TYR A 91 -8.63 5.17 4.99
N LEU A 92 -9.75 5.70 5.49
CA LEU A 92 -9.87 6.12 6.88
C LEU A 92 -9.62 4.98 7.86
N THR A 93 -10.19 3.80 7.57
CA THR A 93 -9.99 2.59 8.40
C THR A 93 -8.51 2.21 8.45
N ALA A 94 -7.81 2.28 7.32
CA ALA A 94 -6.37 1.97 7.26
C ALA A 94 -5.53 2.99 8.06
N VAL A 95 -5.85 4.29 7.94
CA VAL A 95 -5.14 5.36 8.67
C VAL A 95 -5.37 5.26 10.19
N GLU A 96 -6.60 4.96 10.63
CA GLU A 96 -6.90 4.77 12.05
C GLU A 96 -6.12 3.61 12.65
N TRP A 97 -6.04 2.48 11.94
CA TRP A 97 -5.26 1.33 12.36
C TRP A 97 -3.76 1.68 12.43
N ALA A 98 -3.21 2.34 11.40
CA ALA A 98 -1.80 2.73 11.36
C ALA A 98 -1.42 3.66 12.52
N ASN A 99 -2.28 4.64 12.83
CA ASN A 99 -2.12 5.52 13.99
C ASN A 99 -2.17 4.75 15.33
N GLY A 100 -3.01 3.71 15.42
CA GLY A 100 -3.07 2.83 16.58
C GLY A 100 -1.78 2.05 16.82
N CYS A 101 -1.15 1.53 15.76
CA CYS A 101 0.14 0.84 15.83
C CYS A 101 1.30 1.76 16.22
N LEU A 102 1.39 2.96 15.63
CA LEU A 102 2.43 3.92 16.00
C LEU A 102 2.34 4.35 17.47
N ARG A 103 1.12 4.43 18.01
CA ARG A 103 0.88 4.76 19.43
C ARG A 103 1.23 3.63 20.41
N SER A 104 1.24 2.37 19.98
CA SER A 104 1.59 1.24 20.85
C SER A 104 3.09 0.95 20.91
N MET A 105 3.86 1.59 20.02
CA MET A 105 5.33 1.49 19.95
C MET A 105 6.06 2.64 20.67
N ALA A 106 5.32 3.62 21.21
CA ALA A 106 5.82 4.75 22.00
C ALA A 106 5.50 4.58 23.48
#